data_AF-A0A2C9L185-F1
#
_entry.id   AF-A0A2C9L185-F1
#
_cell.length_a   1.000
_cell.length_b   1.000
_cell.length_c   1.000
_cell.angle_alpha   90.00
_cell.angle_beta   90.00
_cell.angle_gamma   90.00
#
_symmetry.space_group_name_H-M   'P 1'
#
loop_
_entity.id
_entity.type
_entity.pdbx_description
1 polymer ?
#
loop_
_entity_poly.entity_id
_entity_poly.type
_entity_poly.pdbx_seq_one_letter_code
_entity_poly.pdbx_strand_id
1 'polypeptide(L)'
;MFIQHETNGVISTISKDQAVAVSADQSSTHAHGKIYNKDLQDSYLQVIWKNPKISESGKYFCLAYAKNSTGQDSVFQSTVTIKVLKPKADDLVQVLGQLLKRVDTLEQLLEGNETKLRGQDDRNVQITQKFSGLEALNLQKVNGKVLDYVIFHNLT
;
A
#
# COMPACT_ATOMS: atom_id res chain seq x y z
N MET A 1 -17.19 28.47 17.29
CA MET A 1 -16.13 27.65 17.94
C MET A 1 -14.86 27.78 17.14
N PHE A 2 -13.70 27.69 17.78
CA PHE A 2 -12.42 27.59 17.09
C PHE A 2 -11.42 26.76 17.90
N ILE A 3 -10.43 26.22 17.19
CA ILE A 3 -9.25 25.62 17.79
C ILE A 3 -8.05 26.50 17.44
N GLN A 4 -7.22 26.80 18.43
CA GLN A 4 -6.04 27.64 18.31
C GLN A 4 -4.81 26.91 18.84
N HIS A 5 -3.72 26.97 18.10
CA HIS A 5 -2.39 26.58 18.56
C HIS A 5 -1.70 27.77 19.24
N GLU A 6 -0.91 27.51 20.29
CA GLU A 6 -0.25 28.55 21.08
C GLU A 6 0.67 29.47 20.25
N THR A 7 1.34 28.94 19.21
CA THR A 7 2.19 29.75 18.31
C THR A 7 1.62 29.94 16.91
N ASN A 8 0.80 29.00 16.43
CA ASN A 8 0.38 28.97 15.01
C ASN A 8 -0.95 29.68 14.80
N GLY A 9 -1.53 30.24 15.87
CA GLY A 9 -2.81 30.94 15.81
C GLY A 9 -3.99 30.00 15.60
N VAL A 10 -5.08 30.53 15.06
CA VAL A 10 -6.32 29.78 14.86
C VAL A 10 -6.12 28.78 13.71
N ILE A 11 -6.27 27.49 14.02
CA ILE A 11 -6.10 26.41 13.03
C ILE A 11 -7.41 26.00 12.39
N SER A 12 -8.53 26.22 13.08
CA SER A 12 -9.85 25.86 12.57
C SER A 12 -10.95 26.65 13.26
N THR A 13 -12.00 26.97 12.51
CA THR A 13 -13.18 27.67 12.99
C THR A 13 -14.48 27.05 12.46
N ILE A 14 -15.56 27.23 13.21
CA ILE A 14 -16.92 27.05 12.74
C ILE A 14 -17.85 28.07 13.42
N SER A 15 -18.70 28.71 12.64
CA SER A 15 -19.70 29.69 13.07
C SER A 15 -21.11 29.23 12.69
N LYS A 16 -22.14 29.80 13.32
CA LYS A 16 -23.54 29.33 13.22
C LYS A 16 -24.04 29.18 11.78
N ASP A 17 -23.62 30.08 10.90
CA ASP A 17 -24.07 30.12 9.51
C ASP A 17 -23.20 29.29 8.56
N GLN A 18 -22.22 28.55 9.10
CA GLN A 18 -21.32 27.69 8.32
C GLN A 18 -21.79 26.24 8.37
N ALA A 19 -21.97 25.65 7.18
CA ALA A 19 -22.33 24.24 7.05
C ALA A 19 -21.18 23.28 7.37
N VAL A 20 -19.93 23.75 7.20
CA VAL A 20 -18.71 22.96 7.39
C VAL A 20 -17.67 23.81 8.11
N ALA A 21 -16.86 23.17 8.96
CA ALA A 21 -15.72 23.81 9.59
C ALA A 21 -14.65 24.18 8.56
N VAL A 22 -13.94 25.28 8.82
CA VAL A 22 -12.83 25.75 8.00
C VAL A 22 -11.52 25.40 8.70
N SER A 23 -10.53 24.88 7.95
CA SER A 23 -9.14 24.77 8.42
C SER A 23 -8.27 25.87 7.80
N ALA A 24 -7.29 26.35 8.57
CA ALA A 24 -6.33 27.36 8.11
C ALA A 24 -5.32 26.80 7.09
N ASP A 25 -4.96 25.52 7.21
CA ASP A 25 -4.15 24.78 6.23
C ASP A 25 -4.94 23.59 5.69
N GLN A 26 -5.40 23.66 4.45
CA GLN A 26 -6.20 22.59 3.83
C GLN A 26 -5.34 21.43 3.28
N SER A 27 -4.01 21.56 3.23
CA SER A 27 -3.13 20.57 2.62
C SER A 27 -2.78 19.40 3.53
N SER A 28 -2.67 19.66 4.84
CA SER A 28 -2.25 18.70 5.86
C SER A 28 -3.29 18.45 6.94
N THR A 29 -4.26 19.37 7.06
CA THR A 29 -5.19 19.47 8.18
C THR A 29 -6.62 19.58 7.68
N HIS A 30 -7.46 18.63 8.08
CA HIS A 30 -8.87 18.61 7.76
C HIS A 30 -9.70 18.94 9.00
N ALA A 31 -10.50 20.00 8.91
CA ALA A 31 -11.45 20.36 9.95
C ALA A 31 -12.82 19.78 9.63
N HIS A 32 -13.46 19.23 10.66
CA HIS A 32 -14.86 18.83 10.63
C HIS A 32 -15.57 19.47 11.81
N GLY A 33 -16.78 19.93 11.62
CA GLY A 33 -17.55 20.49 12.71
C GLY A 33 -18.99 20.68 12.32
N LYS A 34 -19.84 20.67 13.34
CA LYS A 34 -21.25 20.97 13.23
C LYS A 34 -21.68 21.74 14.47
N ILE A 35 -22.51 22.75 14.28
CA ILE A 35 -23.16 23.46 15.37
C ILE A 35 -24.57 22.90 15.49
N TYR A 36 -25.02 22.69 16.72
CA TYR A 36 -26.33 22.14 17.03
C TYR A 36 -27.43 22.87 16.25
N ASN A 37 -28.23 22.06 15.58
CA ASN A 37 -29.52 22.33 14.97
C ASN A 37 -30.47 21.30 15.63
N LYS A 38 -31.78 21.55 15.67
CA LYS A 38 -32.83 20.63 16.19
C LYS A 38 -32.69 19.17 15.71
N ASP A 39 -32.00 18.93 14.60
CA ASP A 39 -31.72 17.59 14.03
C ASP A 39 -30.42 16.92 14.52
N LEU A 40 -29.57 17.61 15.27
CA LEU A 40 -28.25 17.15 15.73
C LEU A 40 -28.25 17.01 17.25
N GLN A 41 -27.59 15.98 17.79
CA GLN A 41 -27.54 15.79 19.25
C GLN A 41 -26.54 16.72 19.95
N ASP A 42 -25.37 16.97 19.36
CA ASP A 42 -24.30 17.78 19.97
C ASP A 42 -23.61 18.72 18.97
N SER A 43 -23.09 19.85 19.47
CA SER A 43 -22.18 20.73 18.73
C SER A 43 -20.74 20.27 18.91
N TYR A 44 -19.97 20.18 17.82
CA TYR A 44 -18.55 19.82 17.90
C TYR A 44 -17.71 20.51 16.82
N LEU A 45 -16.42 20.63 17.12
CA LEU A 45 -15.37 21.02 16.20
C LEU A 45 -14.19 20.06 16.40
N GLN A 46 -13.71 19.48 15.30
CA GLN A 46 -12.67 18.46 15.25
C GLN A 46 -11.66 18.83 14.18
N VAL A 47 -10.39 18.54 14.48
CA VAL A 47 -9.29 18.64 13.52
C VAL A 47 -8.63 17.27 13.38
N ILE A 48 -8.36 16.87 12.14
CA ILE A 48 -7.69 15.63 11.77
C ILE A 48 -6.43 16.00 10.98
N TRP A 49 -5.28 15.51 11.44
CA TRP A 49 -3.99 15.72 10.77
C TRP A 49 -3.55 14.47 10.02
N LYS A 50 -2.96 14.69 8.84
CA LYS A 50 -2.23 13.64 8.12
C LYS A 50 -0.74 13.94 8.20
N ASN A 51 0.02 13.01 8.79
CA ASN A 51 1.47 13.11 8.97
C ASN A 51 1.91 14.39 9.72
N PRO A 52 1.54 14.53 11.01
CA PRO A 52 1.82 15.75 11.76
C PRO A 52 3.33 16.02 11.87
N LYS A 53 3.69 17.29 11.81
CA LYS A 53 5.07 17.78 11.93
C LYS A 53 5.39 18.12 13.38
N ILE A 54 6.67 18.09 13.72
CA ILE A 54 7.13 18.43 15.08
C ILE A 54 6.78 19.87 15.46
N SER A 55 6.76 20.78 14.48
CA SER A 55 6.32 22.17 14.64
C SER A 55 4.83 22.32 15.00
N GLU A 56 4.06 21.23 14.93
CA GLU A 56 2.67 21.14 15.37
C GLU A 56 2.57 20.51 16.77
N SER A 57 3.69 20.33 17.46
CA SER A 57 3.65 20.06 18.90
C SER A 57 3.42 21.35 19.66
N GLY A 58 2.60 21.29 20.70
CA GLY A 58 2.32 22.44 21.56
C GLY A 58 0.97 22.35 22.23
N LYS A 59 0.58 23.44 22.87
CA LYS A 59 -0.74 23.62 23.46
C LYS A 59 -1.76 24.04 22.42
N TYR A 60 -2.90 23.39 22.48
CA TYR A 60 -4.08 23.66 21.68
C TYR A 60 -5.22 24.06 22.60
N PHE A 61 -5.92 25.12 22.21
CA PHE A 61 -7.06 25.67 22.92
C PHE A 61 -8.29 25.51 22.05
N CYS A 62 -9.33 24.86 22.57
CA CYS A 62 -10.64 24.83 21.96
C CYS A 62 -11.52 25.85 22.67
N LEU A 63 -12.03 26.83 21.93
CA LEU A 63 -12.92 27.88 22.46
C LEU A 63 -14.26 27.85 21.73
N ALA A 64 -15.35 27.90 22.50
CA ALA A 64 -16.70 28.01 22.00
C ALA A 64 -17.39 29.23 22.62
N TYR A 65 -17.69 30.21 21.78
CA TYR A 65 -18.55 31.34 22.14
C TYR A 65 -19.98 30.97 21.80
N ALA A 66 -20.86 31.04 22.78
CA ALA A 66 -22.27 30.79 22.64
C ALA A 66 -23.06 31.91 23.29
N LYS A 67 -24.29 32.11 22.82
CA LYS A 67 -25.26 33.00 23.46
C LYS A 67 -26.38 32.13 23.99
N ASN A 68 -26.69 32.25 25.28
CA ASN A 68 -27.75 31.46 25.91
C ASN A 68 -29.15 32.00 25.53
N SER A 69 -30.20 31.35 26.02
CA SER A 69 -31.60 31.72 25.74
C SER A 69 -31.99 33.11 26.25
N THR A 70 -31.26 33.66 27.23
CA THR A 70 -31.50 35.01 27.77
C THR A 70 -30.68 36.08 27.05
N GLY A 71 -29.91 35.71 26.02
CA GLY A 71 -29.09 36.63 25.25
C GLY A 71 -27.73 36.95 25.88
N GLN A 72 -27.37 36.31 26.99
CA GLN A 72 -26.07 36.47 27.63
C GLN A 72 -25.01 35.62 26.93
N ASP A 73 -23.81 36.18 26.80
CA ASP A 73 -22.67 35.49 26.22
C ASP A 73 -22.09 34.47 27.22
N SER A 74 -21.66 33.34 26.69
CA SER A 74 -21.03 32.24 27.42
C SER A 74 -19.81 31.77 26.64
N VAL A 75 -18.73 31.49 27.35
CA VAL A 75 -17.47 31.00 26.76
C VAL A 75 -17.13 29.66 27.38
N PHE A 76 -16.98 28.64 26.55
CA PHE A 76 -16.46 27.34 26.93
C PHE A 76 -15.03 27.21 26.42
N GLN A 77 -14.15 26.70 27.26
CA GLN A 77 -12.74 26.51 26.91
C GLN A 77 -12.28 25.14 27.36
N SER A 78 -11.47 24.50 26.52
CA SER A 78 -10.69 23.32 26.87
C SER A 78 -9.28 23.43 26.29
N THR A 79 -8.29 22.86 26.98
CA THR A 79 -6.89 22.90 26.56
C THR A 79 -6.33 21.49 26.51
N VAL A 80 -5.57 21.18 25.46
CA VAL A 80 -4.83 19.92 25.30
C VAL A 80 -3.42 20.20 24.84
N THR A 81 -2.45 19.44 25.33
CA THR A 81 -1.06 19.52 24.86
C THR A 81 -0.78 18.32 23.97
N ILE A 82 -0.36 18.56 22.73
CA ILE A 82 -0.01 17.52 21.77
C ILE A 82 1.51 17.49 21.62
N LYS A 83 2.09 16.30 21.65
CA LYS A 83 3.52 16.08 21.39
C LYS A 83 3.69 15.13 20.23
N VAL A 84 4.19 15.65 19.11
CA VAL A 84 4.56 14.84 17.95
C VAL A 84 5.95 14.24 18.20
N LEU A 85 6.03 12.92 18.18
CA LEU A 85 7.27 12.20 18.43
C LEU A 85 7.98 11.90 17.10
N LYS A 86 9.30 12.08 17.09
CA LYS A 86 10.13 11.49 16.04
C LYS A 86 10.16 9.97 16.23
N PRO A 87 10.09 9.18 15.14
CA PRO A 87 10.45 7.77 15.19
C PRO A 87 11.84 7.61 15.80
N LYS A 88 12.00 6.65 16.69
CA LYS A 88 13.30 6.29 17.26
C LYS A 88 14.07 5.39 16.29
N ALA A 89 15.38 5.30 16.49
CA ALA A 89 16.21 4.35 15.75
C ALA A 89 15.69 2.92 15.89
N ASP A 90 15.26 2.53 17.09
CA ASP A 90 14.69 1.20 17.37
C ASP A 90 13.44 0.90 16.53
N ASP A 91 12.59 1.91 16.32
CA ASP A 91 11.39 1.78 15.46
C ASP A 91 11.80 1.51 13.99
N LEU A 92 12.93 2.08 13.55
CA LEU A 92 13.47 1.85 12.21
C LEU A 92 14.12 0.47 12.05
N VAL A 93 14.79 -0.03 13.10
CA VAL A 93 15.42 -1.36 13.09
C VAL A 93 14.39 -2.46 12.81
N GLN A 94 13.19 -2.36 13.40
CA GLN A 94 12.12 -3.32 13.16
C GLN A 94 11.68 -3.33 11.69
N VAL A 95 11.49 -2.15 11.10
CA VAL A 95 11.09 -2.00 9.69
C VAL A 95 12.19 -2.53 8.77
N LEU A 96 13.45 -2.17 9.04
CA LEU A 96 14.60 -2.66 8.28
C LEU A 96 14.71 -4.18 8.34
N GLY A 97 14.52 -4.78 9.51
CA GLY A 97 14.53 -6.23 9.67
C GLY A 97 13.41 -6.93 8.88
N GLN A 98 12.23 -6.33 8.80
CA GLN A 98 11.14 -6.86 7.96
C GLN A 98 11.44 -6.73 6.46
N LEU A 99 12.08 -5.63 6.05
CA LEU A 99 12.50 -5.42 4.67
C LEU A 99 13.58 -6.42 4.25
N LEU A 100 14.60 -6.62 5.08
CA LEU A 100 15.66 -7.61 4.83
C LEU A 100 15.08 -9.03 4.68
N LYS A 101 14.19 -9.44 5.58
CA LYS A 101 13.50 -10.74 5.46
C LYS A 101 12.72 -10.90 4.17
N ARG A 102 12.09 -9.82 3.67
CA ARG A 102 11.38 -9.84 2.39
C ARG A 102 12.35 -9.97 1.22
N VAL A 103 13.49 -9.29 1.27
CA VAL A 103 14.55 -9.43 0.26
C VAL A 103 15.05 -10.88 0.23
N ASP A 104 15.43 -11.45 1.38
CA ASP A 104 15.91 -12.84 1.46
C ASP A 104 14.87 -13.83 0.89
N THR A 105 13.58 -13.63 1.22
CA THR A 105 12.50 -14.48 0.70
C THR A 105 12.38 -14.38 -0.82
N LEU A 106 12.51 -13.17 -1.37
CA LEU A 106 12.45 -12.95 -2.82
C LEU A 106 13.64 -13.56 -3.53
N GLU A 107 14.84 -13.45 -2.97
CA GLU A 107 16.05 -14.07 -3.51
C GLU A 107 15.92 -15.60 -3.58
N GLN A 108 15.45 -16.24 -2.50
CA GLN A 108 15.19 -17.68 -2.48
C GLN A 108 14.15 -18.12 -3.51
N LEU A 109 13.08 -17.33 -3.68
CA LEU A 109 12.05 -17.60 -4.69
C LEU A 109 12.62 -17.46 -6.10
N LEU A 110 13.49 -16.48 -6.33
CA LEU A 110 14.14 -16.25 -7.62
C LEU A 110 15.05 -17.43 -7.98
N GLU A 111 15.96 -17.83 -7.08
CA GLU A 111 16.85 -18.97 -7.27
C GLU A 111 16.08 -20.28 -7.49
N GLY A 112 15.02 -20.49 -6.71
CA GLY A 112 14.14 -21.65 -6.85
C GLY A 112 13.43 -21.69 -8.21
N ASN A 113 13.03 -20.54 -8.73
CA ASN A 113 12.41 -20.44 -10.06
C ASN A 113 13.42 -20.66 -11.17
N GLU A 114 14.63 -20.09 -11.08
CA GLU A 114 15.70 -20.32 -12.06
C GLU A 114 16.07 -21.80 -12.17
N THR A 115 16.17 -22.49 -11.02
CA THR A 115 16.47 -23.93 -10.99
C THR A 115 15.38 -24.75 -11.64
N LYS A 116 14.10 -24.40 -11.41
CA LYS A 116 12.95 -25.07 -12.05
C LYS A 116 12.95 -24.87 -13.57
N LEU A 117 13.24 -23.66 -14.04
CA LEU A 117 13.30 -23.35 -15.47
C LEU A 117 14.42 -24.15 -16.15
N ARG A 118 15.64 -24.16 -15.58
CA ARG A 118 16.74 -24.99 -16.08
C ARG A 118 16.37 -26.47 -16.16
N GLY A 119 15.73 -27.00 -15.12
CA GLY A 119 15.26 -28.38 -15.11
C GLY A 119 14.20 -28.69 -16.17
N GLN A 120 13.36 -27.71 -16.53
CA GLN A 120 12.43 -27.84 -17.65
C GLN A 120 13.16 -27.82 -19.00
N ASP A 121 14.14 -26.93 -19.17
CA ASP A 121 14.95 -26.85 -20.40
C ASP A 121 15.71 -28.15 -20.64
N ASP A 122 16.35 -28.72 -19.62
CA ASP A 122 17.08 -30.00 -19.73
C ASP A 122 16.15 -31.14 -20.15
N ARG A 123 14.93 -31.19 -19.59
CA ARG A 123 13.91 -32.18 -19.98
C ARG A 123 13.48 -31.97 -21.43
N ASN A 124 13.28 -30.73 -21.86
CA ASN A 124 12.90 -30.40 -23.23
C ASN A 124 13.99 -30.81 -24.23
N VAL A 125 15.27 -30.62 -23.89
CA VAL A 125 16.41 -31.10 -24.70
C VAL A 125 16.40 -32.62 -24.81
N GLN A 126 16.22 -33.34 -23.70
CA GLN A 126 16.17 -34.81 -23.72
C GLN A 126 14.99 -35.35 -24.55
N ILE A 127 13.82 -34.70 -24.46
CA ILE A 127 12.64 -35.04 -25.27
C ILE A 127 12.97 -34.87 -26.75
N THR A 128 13.51 -33.71 -27.14
CA THR A 128 13.91 -33.42 -28.52
C THR A 128 14.89 -34.47 -29.06
N GLN A 129 15.93 -34.82 -28.29
CA GLN A 129 16.91 -35.83 -28.68
C GLN A 129 16.27 -37.22 -28.89
N LYS A 130 15.36 -37.64 -28.01
CA LYS A 130 14.63 -38.90 -28.17
C LYS A 130 13.77 -38.91 -29.43
N PHE A 131 13.07 -37.81 -29.73
CA PHE A 131 12.28 -37.70 -30.96
C PHE A 131 13.15 -37.80 -32.21
N SER A 132 14.27 -37.07 -32.29
CA SER A 132 15.20 -37.19 -33.42
C SER A 132 15.77 -38.60 -33.58
N GLY A 133 16.08 -39.29 -32.47
CA GLY A 133 16.53 -40.69 -32.52
C GLY A 133 15.46 -41.66 -33.06
N LEU A 134 14.19 -41.46 -32.68
CA LEU A 134 13.06 -42.23 -33.21
C LEU A 134 12.86 -42.00 -34.71
N GLU A 135 12.99 -40.76 -35.17
CA GLU A 135 12.92 -40.42 -36.61
C GLU A 135 14.05 -41.11 -37.41
N ALA A 136 15.28 -41.08 -36.91
CA ALA A 136 16.42 -41.75 -37.55
C ALA A 136 16.24 -43.28 -37.64
N LEU A 137 15.74 -43.91 -36.58
CA LEU A 137 15.43 -45.35 -36.56
C LEU A 137 14.30 -45.70 -37.54
N ASN A 138 13.26 -44.87 -37.64
CA ASN A 138 12.18 -45.07 -38.60
C ASN A 138 12.68 -44.93 -40.06
N LEU A 139 13.56 -43.98 -40.35
CA LEU A 139 14.17 -43.82 -41.68
C LEU A 139 15.04 -45.03 -42.06
N GLN A 140 15.83 -45.57 -41.13
CA GLN A 140 16.59 -46.81 -41.36
C GLN A 140 15.68 -48.02 -41.61
N LYS A 141 14.56 -48.13 -40.87
CA LYS A 141 13.61 -49.24 -41.05
C LYS A 141 12.86 -49.16 -42.38
N VAL A 142 12.56 -47.96 -42.88
CA VAL A 142 11.99 -47.76 -44.21
C VAL A 142 13.01 -48.12 -45.29
N ASN A 143 14.25 -47.64 -45.18
CA ASN A 143 15.32 -47.97 -46.14
C ASN A 143 15.68 -49.46 -46.14
N GLY A 144 15.72 -50.11 -44.98
CA GLY A 144 15.99 -51.56 -44.87
C GLY A 144 14.89 -52.41 -45.50
N LYS A 145 13.62 -51.98 -45.43
CA LYS A 145 12.50 -52.67 -46.09
C LYS A 145 12.47 -52.46 -47.62
N VAL A 146 13.06 -51.38 -48.13
CA VAL A 146 13.18 -51.14 -49.58
C VAL A 146 14.27 -52.05 -50.20
N LEU A 147 15.23 -52.53 -49.40
CA LEU A 147 16.29 -53.43 -49.85
C LEU A 147 15.88 -54.93 -49.92
N ASP A 148 14.72 -55.32 -49.38
CA ASP A 148 14.23 -56.71 -49.41
C ASP A 148 13.44 -57.07 -50.69
N TYR A 149 13.25 -56.13 -51.63
CA TYR A 149 12.54 -56.34 -52.89
C TYR A 149 13.44 -56.22 -54.13
N VAL A 150 14.67 -56.74 -54.10
CA VAL A 150 15.43 -57.02 -55.33
C VAL A 150 16.16 -58.35 -55.19
N ILE A 151 15.41 -59.46 -55.21
CA ILE A 151 15.97 -60.79 -55.47
C ILE A 151 15.73 -61.13 -56.95
N PHE A 152 16.84 -61.17 -57.68
CA PHE A 152 17.11 -61.78 -58.97
C PHE A 152 16.11 -62.86 -59.41
N HIS A 153 15.57 -62.73 -60.62
CA HIS A 153 15.35 -63.88 -61.50
C HIS A 153 15.97 -63.57 -62.86
N ASN A 154 17.11 -64.22 -63.10
CA ASN A 154 17.65 -64.47 -64.42
C ASN A 154 17.27 -65.92 -64.79
N LEU A 155 17.30 -66.25 -66.10
CA LEU A 155 16.99 -67.51 -66.80
C LEU A 155 15.66 -67.39 -67.58
N THR A 156 15.63 -67.40 -68.91
CA THR A 156 16.44 -68.17 -69.88
C THR A 156 16.63 -67.39 -71.18
#